data_AF-A0A413I7S7-F1
#
_entry.id   AF-A0A413I7S7-F1
#
_cell.length_a   1.000
_cell.length_b   1.000
_cell.length_c   1.000
_cell.angle_alpha   90.00
_cell.angle_beta   90.00
_cell.angle_gamma   90.00
#
_symmetry.space_group_name_H-M   'P 1'
#
loop_
_entity.id
_entity.type
_entity.pdbx_description
1 polymer ?
#
loop_
_entity_poly.entity_id
_entity_poly.type
_entity_poly.pdbx_seq_one_letter_code
_entity_poly.pdbx_strand_id
1 'polypeptide(L)'
;MKSTFSLSFFLKRTVRNKNGEMPIIGRITVNGNAVEFRPHLSIKSELWSVAKGKAIGRSAEIVQLNTMLNSIRKVISAHYQTLSAEDGYVTAEKIREAYLGQDERTLKRVAEEKRGKTTLIDFFGKFNAEYKLKVDAKLVTKRTYSRYVLTKERLIDFMKQKYKVEDIPLCKINIFFIEGFYLYLRKEHECTNNTSMKFIQRLSKVVASARDSGIIQNDPFYKFKFHFDEVDRG
;
A
#
# COMPACT_ATOMS: atom_id res chain seq x y z
N MET A 1 -11.45 -33.14 29.40
CA MET A 1 -11.14 -33.62 28.03
C MET A 1 -10.06 -32.71 27.44
N LYS A 2 -8.91 -33.24 27.01
CA LYS A 2 -7.88 -32.43 26.33
C LYS A 2 -8.35 -32.18 24.89
N SER A 3 -8.66 -30.93 24.57
CA SER A 3 -8.95 -30.51 23.19
C SER A 3 -7.70 -30.72 22.32
N THR A 4 -7.82 -31.42 21.20
CA THR A 4 -6.71 -31.71 20.28
C THR A 4 -6.61 -30.62 19.22
N PHE A 5 -5.74 -29.63 19.46
CA PHE A 5 -5.40 -28.58 18.49
C PHE A 5 -4.16 -28.97 17.68
N SER A 6 -4.23 -28.82 16.37
CA SER A 6 -3.04 -28.90 15.49
C SER A 6 -3.13 -27.91 14.32
N LEU A 7 -1.96 -27.43 13.89
CA LEU A 7 -1.81 -26.59 12.70
C LEU A 7 -0.78 -27.22 11.77
N SER A 8 -1.19 -27.51 10.54
CA SER A 8 -0.33 -28.06 9.50
C SER A 8 -0.31 -27.16 8.26
N PHE A 9 0.77 -27.25 7.49
CA PHE A 9 0.91 -26.58 6.19
C PHE A 9 1.20 -27.61 5.12
N PHE A 10 0.60 -27.45 3.95
CA PHE A 10 0.82 -28.31 2.78
C PHE A 10 0.66 -27.53 1.48
N LEU A 11 1.16 -28.09 0.39
CA LEU A 11 1.02 -27.49 -0.94
C LEU A 11 -0.28 -27.92 -1.60
N LYS A 12 -1.01 -26.96 -2.16
CA LYS A 12 -2.14 -27.27 -3.04
C LYS A 12 -1.62 -27.57 -4.45
N ARG A 13 -1.31 -28.84 -4.70
CA ARG A 13 -0.67 -29.32 -5.94
C ARG A 13 -1.49 -29.09 -7.21
N THR A 14 -2.79 -28.84 -7.08
CA THR A 14 -3.69 -28.60 -8.21
C THR A 14 -3.55 -27.21 -8.83
N VAL A 15 -2.82 -26.28 -8.19
CA VAL A 15 -2.66 -24.90 -8.65
C VAL A 15 -1.18 -24.56 -8.74
N ARG A 16 -0.74 -24.02 -9.88
CA ARG A 16 0.61 -23.49 -10.07
C ARG A 16 0.53 -22.02 -10.51
N ASN A 17 1.39 -21.17 -9.98
CA ASN A 17 1.51 -19.79 -10.43
C ASN A 17 2.36 -19.71 -11.72
N LYS A 18 2.40 -18.52 -12.34
CA LYS A 18 3.20 -18.27 -13.56
C LYS A 18 4.70 -18.55 -13.40
N ASN A 19 5.19 -18.54 -12.16
CA ASN A 19 6.59 -18.78 -11.81
C ASN A 19 6.88 -20.26 -11.49
N GLY A 20 5.89 -21.16 -11.67
CA GLY A 20 6.02 -22.59 -11.40
C GLY A 20 5.94 -22.98 -9.92
N GLU A 21 5.56 -22.06 -9.03
CA GLU A 21 5.42 -22.30 -7.60
C GLU A 21 4.00 -22.74 -7.25
N MET A 22 3.89 -23.50 -6.16
CA MET A 22 2.61 -23.97 -5.62
C MET A 22 2.25 -23.16 -4.37
N PRO A 23 0.97 -22.78 -4.21
CA PRO A 23 0.53 -22.08 -3.02
C PRO A 23 0.53 -23.02 -1.81
N ILE A 24 0.98 -22.48 -0.68
CA ILE A 24 0.92 -23.12 0.63
C ILE A 24 -0.47 -22.88 1.22
N ILE A 25 -1.07 -23.92 1.78
CA ILE A 25 -2.34 -23.90 2.52
C ILE A 25 -2.06 -24.23 3.98
N GLY A 26 -2.66 -23.48 4.89
CA GLY A 26 -2.69 -23.81 6.32
C GLY A 26 -3.98 -24.54 6.66
N ARG A 27 -3.90 -25.56 7.52
CA ARG A 27 -5.07 -26.28 8.05
C ARG A 27 -5.02 -26.31 9.57
N ILE A 28 -6.04 -25.72 10.18
CA ILE A 28 -6.28 -25.73 11.61
C ILE A 28 -7.23 -26.88 11.91
N THR A 29 -6.87 -27.76 12.84
CA THR A 29 -7.72 -28.86 13.31
C THR A 29 -7.96 -28.70 14.80
N VAL A 30 -9.22 -28.77 15.22
CA VAL A 30 -9.65 -28.76 16.61
C VAL A 30 -10.69 -29.85 16.82
N ASN A 31 -10.41 -30.80 17.72
CA ASN A 31 -11.34 -31.89 18.07
C ASN A 31 -11.88 -32.66 16.86
N GLY A 32 -10.99 -32.95 15.90
CA GLY A 32 -11.33 -33.68 14.66
C GLY A 32 -11.91 -32.83 13.54
N ASN A 33 -12.40 -31.62 13.82
CA ASN A 33 -12.88 -30.70 12.80
C ASN A 33 -11.74 -29.84 12.25
N ALA A 34 -11.57 -29.84 10.93
CA ALA A 34 -10.49 -29.13 10.26
C ALA A 34 -11.02 -28.02 9.35
N VAL A 35 -10.31 -26.89 9.33
CA VAL A 35 -10.59 -25.78 8.43
C VAL A 35 -9.31 -25.31 7.76
N GLU A 36 -9.41 -24.96 6.48
CA GLU A 36 -8.29 -24.50 5.67
C GLU A 36 -8.30 -22.98 5.50
N PHE A 37 -7.12 -22.37 5.39
CA PHE A 37 -6.93 -20.96 5.08
C PHE A 37 -5.71 -20.74 4.21
N ARG A 38 -5.67 -19.59 3.52
CA ARG A 38 -4.59 -19.23 2.61
C ARG A 38 -3.66 -18.22 3.29
N PRO A 39 -2.41 -18.59 3.62
CA PRO A 39 -1.39 -17.65 4.13
C PRO A 39 -0.76 -16.76 3.05
N HIS A 40 -1.19 -16.85 1.78
CA HIS A 40 -0.63 -16.11 0.64
C HIS A 40 0.87 -16.33 0.37
N LEU A 41 1.42 -17.45 0.81
CA LEU A 41 2.80 -17.88 0.53
C LEU A 41 2.81 -18.95 -0.58
N SER A 42 3.86 -18.96 -1.39
CA SER A 42 4.07 -19.96 -2.45
C SER A 42 5.52 -20.43 -2.47
N ILE A 43 5.73 -21.66 -2.94
CA ILE A 43 7.08 -22.23 -3.09
C ILE A 43 7.09 -23.32 -4.17
N LYS A 44 8.25 -23.54 -4.81
CA LYS A 44 8.46 -24.68 -5.70
C LYS A 44 8.31 -25.99 -4.94
N SER A 45 7.68 -26.99 -5.56
CA SER A 45 7.40 -28.28 -4.91
C SER A 45 8.66 -29.03 -4.46
N GLU A 46 9.77 -28.84 -5.16
CA GLU A 46 11.07 -29.47 -4.86
C GLU A 46 11.68 -28.95 -3.56
N LEU A 47 11.35 -27.70 -3.19
CA LEU A 47 11.86 -27.03 -2.00
C LEU A 47 10.94 -27.22 -0.79
N TRP A 48 9.97 -28.14 -0.84
CA TRP A 48 9.01 -28.37 0.24
C TRP A 48 9.13 -29.76 0.85
N SER A 49 9.22 -29.83 2.18
CA SER A 49 9.15 -31.07 2.94
C SER A 49 7.70 -31.38 3.31
N VAL A 50 7.12 -32.42 2.73
CA VAL A 50 5.78 -32.91 3.12
C VAL A 50 5.79 -33.40 4.56
N ALA A 51 6.78 -34.21 4.94
CA ALA A 51 6.89 -34.77 6.29
C ALA A 51 7.04 -33.70 7.39
N LYS A 52 7.77 -32.62 7.09
CA LYS A 52 8.03 -31.55 8.07
C LYS A 52 7.07 -30.35 7.94
N GLY A 53 6.23 -30.31 6.91
CA GLY A 53 5.34 -29.18 6.61
C GLY A 53 6.07 -27.84 6.56
N LYS A 54 7.25 -27.80 5.92
CA LYS A 54 8.12 -26.62 5.85
C LYS A 54 9.03 -26.65 4.62
N ALA A 55 9.60 -25.50 4.26
CA ALA A 55 10.54 -25.41 3.16
C ALA A 55 11.92 -26.00 3.52
N ILE A 56 12.57 -26.62 2.53
CA ILE A 56 13.89 -27.25 2.62
C ILE A 56 14.89 -26.39 1.84
N GLY A 57 15.98 -26.01 2.50
CA GLY A 57 17.09 -25.27 1.90
C GLY A 57 17.68 -24.26 2.86
N ARG A 58 18.72 -23.55 2.41
CA ARG A 58 19.47 -22.56 3.21
C ARG A 58 19.51 -21.16 2.59
N SER A 59 18.83 -20.93 1.46
CA SER A 59 18.77 -19.60 0.87
C SER A 59 18.03 -18.62 1.78
N ALA A 60 18.35 -17.33 1.67
CA ALA A 60 17.71 -16.27 2.46
C ALA A 60 16.18 -16.30 2.30
N GLU A 61 15.68 -16.53 1.08
CA GLU A 61 14.26 -16.66 0.77
C GLU A 61 13.59 -17.82 1.52
N ILE A 62 14.25 -18.99 1.58
CA ILE A 62 13.72 -20.18 2.28
C ILE A 62 13.71 -19.97 3.79
N VAL A 63 14.75 -19.35 4.33
CA VAL A 63 14.82 -18.98 5.76
C VAL A 63 13.71 -17.99 6.11
N GLN A 64 13.50 -16.98 5.27
CA GLN A 64 12.46 -15.97 5.44
C GLN A 64 11.06 -16.61 5.37
N LEU A 65 10.80 -17.49 4.39
CA LEU A 65 9.52 -18.19 4.26
C LEU A 65 9.22 -19.07 5.48
N ASN A 66 10.19 -19.84 5.96
CA ASN A 66 10.03 -20.64 7.17
C ASN A 66 9.79 -19.76 8.42
N THR A 67 10.42 -18.59 8.48
CA THR A 67 10.18 -17.60 9.55
C THR A 67 8.75 -17.08 9.52
N MET A 68 8.21 -16.75 8.33
CA MET A 68 6.81 -16.35 8.16
C MET A 68 5.85 -17.46 8.61
N LEU A 69 6.06 -18.72 8.18
CA LEU A 69 5.24 -19.86 8.60
C LEU A 69 5.25 -20.05 10.13
N ASN A 70 6.39 -19.85 10.77
CA ASN A 70 6.50 -19.92 12.24
C ASN A 70 5.79 -18.75 12.93
N SER A 71 5.81 -17.56 12.34
CA SER A 71 5.03 -16.42 12.85
C SER A 71 3.53 -16.73 12.82
N ILE A 72 3.04 -17.28 11.70
CA ILE A 72 1.63 -17.70 11.56
C ILE A 72 1.28 -18.76 12.61
N ARG A 73 2.15 -19.74 12.86
CA ARG A 73 1.97 -20.73 13.96
C ARG A 73 1.79 -20.04 15.31
N LYS A 74 2.64 -19.06 15.63
CA LYS A 74 2.57 -18.34 16.91
C LYS A 74 1.26 -17.58 17.06
N VAL A 75 0.83 -16.85 16.02
CA VAL A 75 -0.41 -16.06 16.04
C VAL A 75 -1.63 -16.98 16.22
N ILE A 76 -1.75 -18.05 15.42
CA ILE A 76 -2.88 -18.99 15.50
C ILE A 76 -2.89 -19.72 16.85
N SER A 77 -1.74 -20.14 17.36
CA SER A 77 -1.64 -20.76 18.69
C SER A 77 -2.04 -19.78 19.80
N ALA A 78 -1.72 -18.49 19.67
CA ALA A 78 -2.14 -17.47 20.63
C ALA A 78 -3.67 -17.30 20.62
N HIS A 79 -4.29 -17.22 19.43
CA HIS A 79 -5.76 -17.19 19.32
C HIS A 79 -6.42 -18.41 19.95
N TYR A 80 -5.85 -19.61 19.74
CA TYR A 80 -6.35 -20.83 20.38
C TYR A 80 -6.30 -20.73 21.91
N GLN A 81 -5.18 -20.27 22.48
CA GLN A 81 -5.02 -20.11 23.93
C GLN A 81 -6.04 -19.11 24.51
N THR A 82 -6.18 -17.94 23.89
CA THR A 82 -7.13 -16.90 24.33
C THR A 82 -8.57 -17.41 24.27
N LEU A 83 -9.00 -17.94 23.12
CA LEU A 83 -10.36 -18.46 22.96
C LEU A 83 -10.65 -19.65 23.89
N SER A 84 -9.63 -20.47 24.18
CA SER A 84 -9.78 -21.58 25.11
C SER A 84 -9.93 -21.13 26.56
N ALA A 85 -9.38 -19.98 26.93
CA ALA A 85 -9.49 -19.41 28.27
C ALA A 85 -10.83 -18.68 28.48
N GLU A 86 -11.35 -18.03 27.44
CA GLU A 86 -12.57 -17.20 27.52
C GLU A 86 -13.87 -17.99 27.32
N ASP A 87 -13.95 -18.81 26.27
CA ASP A 87 -15.23 -19.37 25.81
C ASP A 87 -15.51 -20.81 26.27
N GLY A 88 -14.52 -21.50 26.87
CA GLY A 88 -14.61 -22.91 27.27
C GLY A 88 -14.76 -23.93 26.12
N TYR A 89 -15.14 -23.49 24.91
CA TYR A 89 -15.25 -24.28 23.69
C TYR A 89 -14.69 -23.52 22.48
N VAL A 90 -13.72 -24.14 21.79
CA VAL A 90 -13.04 -23.56 20.64
C VAL A 90 -13.29 -24.43 19.40
N THR A 91 -13.64 -23.80 18.28
CA THR A 91 -13.73 -24.45 16.97
C THR A 91 -12.61 -23.99 16.05
N ALA A 92 -12.26 -24.81 15.06
CA ALA A 92 -11.28 -24.44 14.06
C ALA A 92 -11.72 -23.20 13.25
N GLU A 93 -13.02 -23.08 12.94
CA GLU A 93 -13.63 -21.92 12.27
C GLU A 93 -13.42 -20.61 13.08
N LYS A 94 -13.71 -20.60 14.39
CA LYS A 94 -13.50 -19.42 15.26
C LYS A 94 -12.05 -18.94 15.24
N ILE A 95 -11.09 -19.86 15.29
CA ILE A 95 -9.66 -19.53 15.23
C ILE A 95 -9.30 -18.94 13.87
N ARG A 96 -9.82 -19.53 12.77
CA ARG A 96 -9.62 -19.01 11.41
C ARG A 96 -10.16 -17.60 11.28
N GLU A 97 -11.37 -17.34 11.76
CA GLU A 97 -11.99 -16.02 11.72
C GLU A 97 -11.23 -15.00 12.55
N ALA A 98 -10.77 -15.35 13.75
CA ALA A 98 -9.94 -14.50 14.58
C ALA A 98 -8.61 -14.15 13.88
N TYR A 99 -7.95 -15.15 13.28
CA TYR A 99 -6.72 -14.96 12.52
C TYR A 99 -6.92 -14.07 11.29
N LEU A 100 -7.94 -14.34 10.47
CA LEU A 100 -8.23 -13.55 9.27
C LEU A 100 -8.67 -12.12 9.62
N GLY A 101 -9.48 -11.96 10.67
CA GLY A 101 -9.89 -10.65 11.17
C GLY A 101 -8.74 -9.83 11.75
N GLN A 102 -7.78 -10.48 12.43
CA GLN A 102 -6.55 -9.82 12.89
C GLN A 102 -5.61 -9.49 11.72
N ASP A 103 -5.49 -10.38 10.73
CA ASP A 103 -4.69 -10.13 9.51
C ASP A 103 -5.26 -8.93 8.75
N GLU A 104 -6.57 -8.86 8.55
CA GLU A 104 -7.23 -7.71 7.90
C GLU A 104 -7.03 -6.40 8.69
N ARG A 105 -7.17 -6.43 10.03
CA ARG A 105 -6.90 -5.26 10.89
C ARG A 105 -5.44 -4.84 10.85
N THR A 106 -4.51 -5.80 10.82
CA THR A 106 -3.07 -5.54 10.76
C THR A 106 -2.67 -4.98 9.41
N LEU A 107 -3.20 -5.53 8.31
CA LEU A 107 -3.02 -5.02 6.95
C LEU A 107 -3.61 -3.63 6.80
N LYS A 108 -4.80 -3.36 7.37
CA LYS A 108 -5.40 -2.03 7.44
C LYS A 108 -4.53 -1.07 8.23
N ARG A 109 -3.99 -1.46 9.39
CA ARG A 109 -3.05 -0.65 10.18
C ARG A 109 -1.76 -0.34 9.45
N VAL A 110 -1.14 -1.33 8.82
CA VAL A 110 0.10 -1.14 8.03
C VAL A 110 -0.18 -0.26 6.82
N ALA A 111 -1.32 -0.42 6.17
CA ALA A 111 -1.76 0.46 5.09
C ALA A 111 -1.98 1.89 5.62
N GLU A 112 -2.74 2.08 6.69
CA GLU A 112 -2.98 3.38 7.32
C GLU A 112 -1.69 4.07 7.79
N GLU A 113 -0.77 3.32 8.39
CA GLU A 113 0.54 3.82 8.80
C GLU A 113 1.36 4.26 7.58
N LYS A 114 1.37 3.46 6.51
CA LYS A 114 2.02 3.81 5.25
C LYS A 114 1.38 5.05 4.60
N ARG A 115 0.05 5.19 4.69
CA ARG A 115 -0.69 6.35 4.19
C ARG A 115 -0.43 7.61 5.02
N GLY A 116 -0.31 7.48 6.33
CA GLY A 116 0.02 8.58 7.24
C GLY A 116 1.48 9.03 7.12
N LYS A 117 2.39 8.11 6.79
CA LYS A 117 3.82 8.38 6.59
C LYS A 117 4.18 8.87 5.19
N THR A 118 3.39 8.53 4.16
CA THR A 118 3.69 9.00 2.81
C THR A 118 3.24 10.46 2.67
N THR A 119 4.20 11.34 2.51
CA THR A 119 3.97 12.77 2.41
C THR A 119 3.90 13.25 0.96
N LEU A 120 3.40 14.47 0.76
CA LEU A 120 3.24 15.06 -0.56
C LEU A 120 4.59 15.25 -1.25
N ILE A 121 5.58 15.83 -0.58
CA ILE A 121 6.88 16.16 -1.21
C ILE A 121 7.72 14.92 -1.46
N ASP A 122 7.66 13.90 -0.59
CA ASP A 122 8.29 12.60 -0.83
C ASP A 122 7.69 11.92 -2.07
N PHE A 123 6.36 11.80 -2.13
CA PHE A 123 5.69 11.17 -3.27
C PHE A 123 5.94 11.95 -4.58
N PHE A 124 5.87 13.28 -4.54
CA PHE A 124 6.19 14.12 -5.69
C PHE A 124 7.66 13.94 -6.12
N GLY A 125 8.59 13.76 -5.17
CA GLY A 125 9.99 13.42 -5.46
C GLY A 125 10.12 12.12 -6.27
N LYS A 126 9.45 11.06 -5.84
CA LYS A 126 9.42 9.76 -6.56
C LYS A 126 8.82 9.90 -7.95
N PHE A 127 7.68 10.59 -8.05
CA PHE A 127 7.04 10.90 -9.33
C PHE A 127 7.97 11.66 -10.29
N ASN A 128 8.71 12.65 -9.78
CA ASN A 128 9.68 13.40 -10.59
C ASN A 128 10.85 12.52 -11.05
N ALA A 129 11.34 11.62 -10.19
CA ALA A 129 12.40 10.67 -10.57
C ALA A 129 11.95 9.75 -11.71
N GLU A 130 10.72 9.23 -11.66
CA GLU A 130 10.14 8.46 -12.78
C GLU A 130 9.98 9.30 -14.05
N TYR A 131 9.56 10.56 -13.92
CA TYR A 131 9.49 11.46 -15.07
C TYR A 131 10.86 11.76 -15.67
N LYS A 132 11.92 11.82 -14.87
CA LYS A 132 13.29 11.96 -15.35
C LYS A 132 13.70 10.74 -16.21
N LEU A 133 13.40 9.53 -15.76
CA LEU A 133 13.62 8.31 -16.55
C LEU A 133 12.85 8.33 -17.88
N LYS A 134 11.61 8.86 -17.89
CA LYS A 134 10.83 9.04 -19.12
C LYS A 134 11.47 10.06 -20.08
N VAL A 135 12.14 11.08 -19.57
CA VAL A 135 12.91 12.03 -20.40
C VAL A 135 14.12 11.32 -21.02
N ASP A 136 14.85 10.53 -20.23
CA ASP A 136 16.02 9.78 -20.71
C ASP A 136 15.62 8.76 -21.79
N ALA A 137 14.43 8.16 -21.65
CA ALA A 137 13.80 7.29 -22.64
C ALA A 137 13.14 8.03 -23.83
N LYS A 138 13.27 9.37 -23.92
CA LYS A 138 12.67 10.24 -24.96
C LYS A 138 11.14 10.19 -25.05
N LEU A 139 10.45 9.72 -24.00
CA LEU A 139 8.98 9.67 -23.92
C LEU A 139 8.37 11.01 -23.47
N VAL A 140 9.16 11.85 -22.79
CA VAL A 140 8.72 13.15 -22.26
C VAL A 140 9.80 14.19 -22.52
N THR A 141 9.42 15.45 -22.75
CA THR A 141 10.40 16.53 -22.95
C THR A 141 11.00 17.00 -21.63
N LYS A 142 12.27 17.45 -21.67
CA LYS A 142 12.94 18.08 -20.52
C LYS A 142 12.17 19.28 -19.96
N ARG A 143 11.46 20.01 -20.83
CA ARG A 143 10.58 21.13 -20.45
C ARG A 143 9.42 20.66 -19.58
N THR A 144 8.79 19.53 -19.90
CA THR A 144 7.70 19.00 -19.07
C THR A 144 8.21 18.60 -17.69
N TYR A 145 9.35 17.91 -17.62
CA TYR A 145 9.98 17.55 -16.35
C TYR A 145 10.32 18.78 -15.49
N SER A 146 10.95 19.81 -16.05
CA SER A 146 11.31 21.01 -15.29
C SER A 146 10.09 21.75 -14.72
N ARG A 147 8.94 21.67 -15.40
CA ARG A 147 7.69 22.22 -14.88
C ARG A 147 7.14 21.45 -13.68
N TYR A 148 7.33 20.13 -13.62
CA TYR A 148 6.98 19.34 -12.44
C TYR A 148 7.92 19.64 -11.26
N VAL A 149 9.21 19.81 -11.52
CA VAL A 149 10.19 20.25 -10.51
C VAL A 149 9.78 21.60 -9.92
N LEU A 150 9.52 22.60 -10.78
CA LEU A 150 9.06 23.92 -10.34
C LEU A 150 7.74 23.85 -9.55
N THR A 151 6.82 22.96 -9.94
CA THR A 151 5.55 22.79 -9.19
C THR A 151 5.80 22.27 -7.78
N LYS A 152 6.73 21.32 -7.62
CA LYS A 152 7.14 20.80 -6.31
C LYS A 152 7.74 21.90 -5.45
N GLU A 153 8.63 22.72 -6.00
CA GLU A 153 9.24 23.85 -5.28
C GLU A 153 8.18 24.85 -4.80
N ARG A 154 7.25 25.25 -5.68
CA ARG A 154 6.17 26.16 -5.31
C ARG A 154 5.23 25.60 -4.25
N LEU A 155 5.02 24.29 -4.22
CA LEU A 155 4.26 23.63 -3.15
C LEU A 155 4.98 23.69 -1.81
N ILE A 156 6.31 23.49 -1.80
CA ILE A 156 7.12 23.62 -0.58
C ILE A 156 7.00 25.05 -0.04
N ASP A 157 7.20 26.05 -0.91
CA ASP A 157 7.11 27.47 -0.52
C ASP A 157 5.72 27.81 0.06
N PHE A 158 4.66 27.37 -0.63
CA PHE A 158 3.28 27.53 -0.19
C PHE A 158 3.06 26.94 1.21
N MET A 159 3.54 25.72 1.45
CA MET A 159 3.36 25.04 2.73
C MET A 159 4.13 25.71 3.85
N LYS A 160 5.36 26.16 3.58
CA LYS A 160 6.17 26.93 4.51
C LYS A 160 5.51 28.25 4.87
N GLN A 161 4.90 28.94 3.91
CA GLN A 161 4.26 30.23 4.17
C GLN A 161 2.94 30.08 4.93
N LYS A 162 2.03 29.22 4.44
CA LYS A 162 0.65 29.11 4.94
C LYS A 162 0.51 28.21 6.17
N TYR A 163 1.19 27.06 6.18
CA TYR A 163 1.02 26.02 7.20
C TYR A 163 2.22 25.91 8.15
N LYS A 164 3.32 26.62 7.87
CA LYS A 164 4.58 26.57 8.64
C LYS A 164 5.18 25.15 8.74
N VAL A 165 4.97 24.35 7.70
CA VAL A 165 5.50 22.99 7.58
C VAL A 165 6.24 22.85 6.26
N GLU A 166 7.22 21.94 6.22
CA GLU A 166 7.95 21.63 4.99
C GLU A 166 7.23 20.61 4.11
N ASP A 167 6.35 19.81 4.71
CA ASP A 167 5.62 18.74 4.03
C ASP A 167 4.32 18.42 4.78
N ILE A 168 3.40 17.74 4.09
CA ILE A 168 2.14 17.27 4.66
C ILE A 168 1.87 15.83 4.23
N PRO A 169 1.19 15.01 5.06
CA PRO A 169 0.70 13.71 4.63
C PRO A 169 -0.18 13.84 3.40
N LEU A 170 0.04 13.00 2.39
CA LEU A 170 -0.70 13.07 1.13
C LEU A 170 -2.22 12.89 1.32
N CYS A 171 -2.60 12.11 2.34
CA CYS A 171 -3.99 11.89 2.73
C CYS A 171 -4.69 13.11 3.35
N LYS A 172 -3.94 14.16 3.73
CA LYS A 172 -4.49 15.41 4.28
C LYS A 172 -4.81 16.46 3.21
N ILE A 173 -4.45 16.19 1.94
CA ILE A 173 -4.79 17.08 0.84
C ILE A 173 -6.29 17.04 0.60
N ASN A 174 -6.91 18.22 0.57
CA ASN A 174 -8.33 18.42 0.32
C ASN A 174 -8.54 19.59 -0.65
N ILE A 175 -9.80 19.88 -0.98
CA ILE A 175 -10.13 20.96 -1.91
C ILE A 175 -9.65 22.34 -1.44
N PHE A 176 -9.71 22.63 -0.13
CA PHE A 176 -9.23 23.89 0.44
C PHE A 176 -7.70 24.04 0.34
N PHE A 177 -6.95 22.94 0.41
CA PHE A 177 -5.52 22.95 0.15
C PHE A 177 -5.24 23.32 -1.31
N ILE A 178 -5.98 22.72 -2.25
CA ILE A 178 -5.85 22.95 -3.69
C ILE A 178 -6.18 24.40 -4.05
N GLU A 179 -7.32 24.91 -3.59
CA GLU A 179 -7.72 26.30 -3.77
C GLU A 179 -6.75 27.27 -3.10
N GLY A 180 -6.28 26.93 -1.90
CA GLY A 180 -5.25 27.70 -1.21
C GLY A 180 -3.95 27.80 -2.01
N PHE A 181 -3.53 26.70 -2.64
CA PHE A 181 -2.34 26.69 -3.49
C PHE A 181 -2.55 27.52 -4.76
N TYR A 182 -3.75 27.44 -5.38
CA TYR A 182 -4.11 28.28 -6.51
C TYR A 182 -4.03 29.78 -6.17
N LEU A 183 -4.62 30.19 -5.05
CA LEU A 183 -4.60 31.59 -4.60
C LEU A 183 -3.17 32.06 -4.26
N TYR A 184 -2.37 31.19 -3.67
CA TYR A 184 -0.95 31.47 -3.39
C TYR A 184 -0.17 31.76 -4.68
N LEU A 185 -0.35 30.96 -5.73
CA LEU A 185 0.32 31.18 -7.03
C LEU A 185 -0.09 32.52 -7.66
N ARG A 186 -1.37 32.88 -7.54
CA ARG A 186 -1.90 34.16 -8.05
C ARG A 186 -1.33 35.36 -7.29
N LYS A 187 -1.18 35.24 -5.97
CA LYS A 187 -0.78 36.35 -5.10
C LYS A 187 0.73 36.54 -5.01
N GLU A 188 1.48 35.49 -4.70
CA GLU A 188 2.90 35.58 -4.33
C GLU A 188 3.83 35.42 -5.55
N HIS A 189 3.34 34.78 -6.62
CA HIS A 189 4.10 34.57 -7.87
C HIS A 189 3.47 35.30 -9.06
N GLU A 190 2.46 36.14 -8.81
CA GLU A 190 1.74 36.95 -9.80
C GLU A 190 1.32 36.16 -11.05
N CYS A 191 1.05 34.86 -10.89
CA CYS A 191 0.76 33.99 -12.01
C CYS A 191 -0.61 34.33 -12.60
N THR A 192 -0.71 34.30 -13.93
CA THR A 192 -2.02 34.37 -14.61
C THR A 192 -2.90 33.18 -14.23
N ASN A 193 -4.23 33.28 -14.45
CA ASN A 193 -5.15 32.17 -14.15
C ASN A 193 -4.69 30.89 -14.86
N ASN A 194 -4.41 30.99 -16.17
CA ASN A 194 -3.97 29.86 -16.97
C ASN A 194 -2.66 29.24 -16.47
N THR A 195 -1.69 30.07 -16.08
CA THR A 195 -0.43 29.59 -15.52
C THR A 195 -0.64 28.87 -14.21
N SER A 196 -1.42 29.46 -13.30
CA SER A 196 -1.79 28.87 -12.01
C SER A 196 -2.50 27.54 -12.19
N MET A 197 -3.48 27.48 -13.10
CA MET A 197 -4.20 26.24 -13.42
C MET A 197 -3.29 25.16 -14.00
N LYS A 198 -2.23 25.50 -14.74
CA LYS A 198 -1.22 24.52 -15.16
C LYS A 198 -0.43 23.92 -14.00
N PHE A 199 -0.17 24.68 -12.93
CA PHE A 199 0.40 24.12 -11.70
C PHE A 199 -0.60 23.18 -11.02
N ILE A 200 -1.86 23.58 -10.91
CA ILE A 200 -2.92 22.75 -10.32
C ILE A 200 -3.11 21.44 -11.11
N GLN A 201 -3.05 21.47 -12.45
CA GLN A 201 -3.11 20.27 -13.28
C GLN A 201 -1.96 19.30 -13.00
N ARG A 202 -0.74 19.81 -12.76
CA ARG A 202 0.42 18.98 -12.43
C ARG A 202 0.27 18.34 -11.05
N LEU A 203 -0.17 19.12 -10.06
CA LEU A 203 -0.50 18.56 -8.74
C LEU A 203 -1.57 17.47 -8.85
N SER A 204 -2.64 17.73 -9.61
CA SER A 204 -3.70 16.74 -9.86
C SER A 204 -3.15 15.45 -10.46
N LYS A 205 -2.22 15.54 -11.43
CA LYS A 205 -1.59 14.35 -12.03
C LYS A 205 -0.78 13.55 -11.01
N VAL A 206 -0.04 14.20 -10.10
CA VAL A 206 0.71 13.54 -9.03
C VAL A 206 -0.23 12.85 -8.05
N VAL A 207 -1.29 13.54 -7.62
CA VAL A 207 -2.30 13.00 -6.70
C VAL A 207 -3.03 11.82 -7.32
N ALA A 208 -3.39 11.89 -8.60
CA ALA A 208 -3.97 10.76 -9.34
C ALA A 208 -3.02 9.56 -9.37
N SER A 209 -1.72 9.78 -9.62
CA SER A 209 -0.72 8.70 -9.59
C SER A 209 -0.61 8.03 -8.21
N ALA A 210 -0.77 8.79 -7.13
CA ALA A 210 -0.76 8.24 -5.79
C ALA A 210 -2.03 7.43 -5.48
N ARG A 211 -3.18 7.87 -6.01
CA ARG A 211 -4.43 7.12 -5.94
C ARG A 211 -4.30 5.79 -6.67
N ASP A 212 -3.78 5.81 -7.90
CA ASP A 212 -3.59 4.61 -8.72
C ASP A 212 -2.60 3.63 -8.07
N SER A 213 -1.67 4.15 -7.27
CA SER A 213 -0.72 3.36 -6.45
C SER A 213 -1.31 2.87 -5.12
N GLY A 214 -2.58 3.16 -4.82
CA GLY A 214 -3.28 2.76 -3.59
C GLY A 214 -2.89 3.52 -2.32
N ILE A 215 -2.12 4.61 -2.45
CA ILE A 215 -1.65 5.44 -1.32
C ILE A 215 -2.76 6.35 -0.82
N ILE A 216 -3.64 6.84 -1.70
CA ILE A 216 -4.85 7.55 -1.30
C ILE A 216 -6.07 6.85 -1.87
N GLN A 217 -7.16 6.83 -1.10
CA GLN A 217 -8.43 6.24 -1.55
C GLN A 217 -9.35 7.28 -2.19
N ASN A 218 -9.42 8.46 -1.59
CA ASN A 218 -10.28 9.54 -2.02
C ASN A 218 -9.48 10.52 -2.88
N ASP A 219 -10.02 10.90 -4.03
CA ASP A 219 -9.43 11.91 -4.90
C ASP A 219 -9.86 13.32 -4.45
N PRO A 220 -8.94 14.17 -3.95
CA PRO A 220 -9.29 15.53 -3.54
C PRO A 220 -9.63 16.44 -4.73
N PHE A 221 -9.33 16.04 -5.96
CA PHE A 221 -9.70 16.76 -7.19
C PHE A 221 -11.06 16.36 -7.76
N TYR A 222 -11.76 15.37 -7.17
CA TYR A 222 -12.99 14.80 -7.74
C TYR A 222 -14.06 15.85 -8.10
N LYS A 223 -14.21 16.90 -7.28
CA LYS A 223 -15.15 18.01 -7.52
C LYS A 223 -14.49 19.29 -8.05
N PHE A 224 -13.17 19.28 -8.24
CA PHE A 224 -12.43 20.47 -8.67
C PHE A 224 -12.61 20.69 -10.18
N LYS A 225 -13.05 21.89 -10.57
CA LYS A 225 -13.23 22.25 -11.97
C LYS A 225 -12.06 23.11 -12.44
N PHE A 226 -11.39 22.65 -13.50
CA PHE A 226 -10.35 23.43 -14.16
C PHE A 226 -10.99 24.47 -15.10
N HIS A 227 -10.70 25.74 -14.88
CA HIS A 227 -11.18 26.84 -15.73
C HIS A 227 -10.00 27.65 -16.26
N PHE A 228 -9.92 27.80 -17.58
CA PHE A 228 -8.89 28.57 -18.26
C PHE A 228 -9.54 29.78 -18.94
N ASP A 229 -8.91 30.93 -18.79
CA ASP A 229 -9.30 32.15 -19.50
C ASP A 229 -8.99 31.96 -20.98
N GLU A 230 -9.89 32.43 -21.85
CA GLU A 230 -9.62 32.45 -23.28
C GLU A 230 -8.40 33.32 -23.57
N VAL A 231 -7.55 32.84 -24.45
CA VAL A 231 -6.36 33.56 -24.90
C VAL A 231 -6.51 33.69 -26.40
N ASP A 232 -6.66 34.92 -26.88
CA ASP A 232 -6.67 35.19 -28.30
C ASP A 232 -5.31 34.81 -28.87
N ARG A 233 -5.32 33.84 -29.79
CA ARG A 233 -4.14 33.39 -30.52
C ARG A 233 -4.39 33.80 -31.95
N GLY A 234 -4.03 35.05 -32.24
CA GLY A 234 -4.06 35.59 -33.60
C GLY A 234 -3.36 34.69 -34.62
#